data_AF-A0A1Q3GXW5-F1
#
_entry.id   AF-A0A1Q3GXW5-F1
#
_cell.length_a   1.000
_cell.length_b   1.000
_cell.length_c   1.000
_cell.angle_alpha   90.00
_cell.angle_beta   90.00
_cell.angle_gamma   90.00
#
_symmetry.space_group_name_H-M   'P 1'
#
loop_
_entity.id
_entity.type
_entity.pdbx_description
1 polymer ?
#
loop_
_entity_poly.entity_id
_entity_poly.type
_entity_poly.pdbx_seq_one_letter_code
_entity_poly.pdbx_strand_id
1 'polypeptide(L)'
;MKPHSLTYLQQFKSHFNPSGYQFVLLDNQGIIVESCNTLFNLTFYQGLSAFTFIPFLESIEETLIKLSVADQPLYFPRLDIPFFSHHHIYDFTFQRFQPTDDDSFIAWVIKDNTNHYHYLRQIQQERNLAIVKNERSRLNG
;
A
#
# COMPACT_ATOMS: atom_id res chain seq x y z
N MET A 1 36.88 -8.25 1.76
CA MET A 1 35.43 -8.09 1.95
C MET A 1 35.06 -6.70 1.47
N LYS A 2 34.28 -6.55 0.40
CA LYS A 2 33.73 -5.24 0.01
C LYS A 2 32.66 -4.85 1.05
N PRO A 3 32.56 -3.59 1.47
CA PRO A 3 31.46 -3.17 2.32
C PRO A 3 30.15 -3.45 1.55
N HIS A 4 29.24 -4.22 2.12
CA HIS A 4 27.90 -4.38 1.56
C HIS A 4 27.19 -3.03 1.71
N SER A 5 27.25 -2.20 0.67
CA SER A 5 26.38 -1.04 0.54
C SER A 5 24.94 -1.55 0.56
N LEU A 6 24.16 -1.12 1.55
CA LEU A 6 22.73 -1.42 1.63
C LEU A 6 22.04 -0.92 0.37
N THR A 7 21.12 -1.70 -0.20
CA THR A 7 20.28 -1.22 -1.31
C THR A 7 19.41 -0.05 -0.84
N TYR A 8 18.93 0.77 -1.77
CA TYR A 8 18.09 1.92 -1.42
C TYR A 8 16.82 1.49 -0.68
N LEU A 9 16.25 0.34 -1.06
CA LEU A 9 15.13 -0.25 -0.34
C LEU A 9 15.49 -0.66 1.09
N GLN A 10 16.69 -1.20 1.32
CA GLN A 10 17.15 -1.57 2.67
C GLN A 10 17.32 -0.34 3.56
N GLN A 11 17.82 0.77 3.02
CA GLN A 11 17.91 2.05 3.73
C GLN A 11 16.51 2.55 4.12
N PHE A 12 15.57 2.54 3.17
CA PHE A 12 14.20 2.95 3.41
C PHE A 12 13.51 2.11 4.50
N LYS A 13 13.64 0.77 4.41
CA LYS A 13 13.01 -0.19 5.31
C LYS A 13 13.45 -0.11 6.76
N SER A 14 14.64 0.43 7.04
CA SER A 14 15.21 0.48 8.40
C SER A 14 14.30 1.19 9.42
N HIS A 15 13.33 1.97 8.97
CA HIS A 15 12.36 2.70 9.79
C HIS A 15 11.05 1.92 10.09
N PHE A 16 10.89 0.68 9.60
CA PHE A 16 9.62 -0.05 9.64
C PHE A 16 9.72 -1.44 10.29
N ASN A 17 8.64 -1.90 10.91
CA ASN A 17 8.51 -3.28 11.42
C ASN A 17 8.25 -4.26 10.25
N PRO A 18 9.02 -5.35 10.09
CA PRO A 18 9.03 -6.17 8.88
C PRO A 18 7.75 -6.97 8.57
N SER A 19 6.89 -7.28 9.55
CA SER A 19 5.73 -8.15 9.31
C SER A 19 4.53 -7.39 8.74
N GLY A 20 3.95 -7.87 7.64
CA GLY A 20 2.71 -7.33 7.05
C GLY A 20 2.89 -6.12 6.14
N TYR A 21 4.14 -5.80 5.78
CA TYR A 21 4.47 -4.70 4.88
C TYR A 21 5.23 -5.19 3.64
N GLN A 22 4.94 -4.58 2.50
CA GLN A 22 5.78 -4.61 1.32
C GLN A 22 6.21 -3.20 0.95
N PHE A 23 7.46 -3.09 0.52
CA PHE A 23 8.09 -1.84 0.11
C PHE A 23 8.50 -1.99 -1.35
N VAL A 24 8.18 -0.98 -2.14
CA VAL A 24 8.49 -0.89 -3.56
C VAL A 24 9.06 0.50 -3.83
N LEU A 25 10.15 0.56 -4.61
CA LEU A 25 10.68 1.80 -5.15
C LEU A 25 10.35 1.86 -6.64
N LEU A 26 9.69 2.95 -7.05
CA LEU A 26 9.42 3.26 -8.44
C LEU A 26 10.29 4.43 -8.90
N ASP A 27 10.70 4.45 -10.15
CA ASP A 27 11.25 5.66 -10.77
C ASP A 27 10.14 6.65 -11.16
N ASN A 28 10.50 7.76 -11.81
CA ASN A 28 9.56 8.80 -12.24
C ASN A 28 8.64 8.36 -13.39
N GLN A 29 8.92 7.23 -14.03
CA GLN A 29 8.11 6.61 -15.06
C GLN A 29 7.20 5.52 -14.45
N GLY A 30 7.26 5.32 -13.13
CA GLY A 30 6.52 4.28 -12.42
C GLY A 30 7.11 2.89 -12.55
N ILE A 31 8.32 2.75 -13.13
CA ILE A 31 8.99 1.45 -13.30
C ILE A 31 9.45 0.94 -11.94
N ILE A 32 9.20 -0.35 -11.68
CA ILE A 32 9.66 -1.01 -10.46
C ILE A 32 11.19 -1.17 -10.49
N VAL A 33 11.88 -0.42 -9.65
CA VAL A 33 13.33 -0.45 -9.47
C VAL A 33 13.71 -1.51 -8.43
N GLU A 34 13.08 -1.48 -7.26
CA GLU A 34 13.30 -2.43 -6.18
C GLU A 34 11.96 -2.82 -5.51
N SER A 35 11.86 -4.07 -5.06
CA SER A 35 10.73 -4.56 -4.24
C SER A 35 11.20 -5.64 -3.28
N CYS A 36 10.69 -5.66 -2.06
CA CYS A 36 10.99 -6.73 -1.10
C CYS A 36 10.07 -7.96 -1.23
N ASN A 37 9.08 -7.91 -2.14
CA ASN A 37 8.21 -9.03 -2.53
C ASN A 37 7.55 -9.81 -1.38
N THR A 38 7.30 -9.12 -0.25
CA THR A 38 6.83 -9.75 0.99
C THR A 38 5.34 -10.09 0.96
N LEU A 39 4.53 -9.29 0.27
CA LEU A 39 3.09 -9.51 0.08
C LEU A 39 2.80 -10.09 -1.32
N PHE A 40 3.47 -9.59 -2.36
CA PHE A 40 3.34 -10.06 -3.75
C PHE A 40 4.68 -10.12 -4.43
N ASN A 41 4.86 -11.14 -5.27
CA ASN A 41 6.06 -11.25 -6.09
C ASN A 41 5.98 -10.33 -7.32
N LEU A 42 6.71 -9.23 -7.29
CA LEU A 42 6.80 -8.26 -8.39
C LEU A 42 7.98 -8.53 -9.34
N THR A 43 8.72 -9.62 -9.17
CA THR A 43 9.93 -9.90 -9.97
C THR A 43 9.62 -10.00 -11.46
N PHE A 44 8.47 -10.57 -11.83
CA PHE A 44 8.04 -10.68 -13.23
C PHE A 44 7.60 -9.34 -13.86
N TYR A 45 7.45 -8.29 -13.06
CA TYR A 45 7.04 -6.95 -13.47
C TYR A 45 8.18 -5.94 -13.42
N GLN A 46 9.42 -6.39 -13.14
CA GLN A 46 10.59 -5.52 -13.21
C GLN A 46 10.76 -4.95 -14.62
N GLY A 47 11.02 -3.66 -14.71
CA GLY A 47 11.09 -2.94 -15.98
C GLY A 47 9.74 -2.51 -16.57
N LEU A 48 8.62 -2.95 -15.99
CA LEU A 48 7.28 -2.45 -16.35
C LEU A 48 6.86 -1.32 -15.41
N SER A 49 6.16 -0.33 -15.96
CA SER A 49 5.55 0.73 -15.17
C SER A 49 4.30 0.22 -14.45
N ALA A 50 4.27 0.38 -13.13
CA ALA A 50 3.13 0.04 -12.28
C ALA A 50 1.86 0.82 -12.65
N PHE A 51 2.00 1.98 -13.31
CA PHE A 51 0.88 2.76 -13.83
C PHE A 51 0.13 2.05 -14.96
N THR A 52 0.74 1.06 -15.63
CA THR A 52 0.10 0.39 -16.78
C THR A 52 -0.72 -0.83 -16.42
N PHE A 53 -0.51 -1.43 -15.25
CA PHE A 53 -1.17 -2.68 -14.85
C PHE A 53 -1.91 -2.61 -13.50
N ILE A 54 -1.80 -1.49 -12.77
CA ILE A 54 -2.58 -1.25 -11.56
C ILE A 54 -3.46 -0.02 -11.82
N PRO A 55 -4.77 -0.21 -12.14
CA PRO A 55 -5.67 0.89 -12.51
C PRO A 55 -5.75 2.01 -11.47
N PHE A 56 -5.62 1.67 -10.18
CA PHE A 56 -5.54 2.67 -9.13
C PHE A 56 -4.32 3.59 -9.30
N LEU A 57 -3.14 3.04 -9.57
CA LEU A 57 -1.93 3.84 -9.74
C LEU A 57 -1.98 4.67 -11.02
N GLU A 58 -2.53 4.11 -12.11
CA GLU A 58 -2.83 4.84 -13.34
C GLU A 58 -3.63 6.13 -13.03
N SER A 59 -4.68 5.99 -12.22
CA SER A 59 -5.57 7.12 -11.89
C SER A 59 -4.92 8.24 -11.07
N ILE A 60 -3.80 7.96 -10.39
CA ILE A 60 -3.09 8.93 -9.56
C ILE A 60 -1.67 9.24 -10.05
N GLU A 61 -1.30 8.78 -11.25
CA GLU A 61 0.04 8.90 -11.81
C GLU A 61 0.58 10.34 -11.73
N GLU A 62 -0.17 11.31 -12.26
CA GLU A 62 0.25 12.71 -12.24
C GLU A 62 0.51 13.24 -10.83
N THR A 63 -0.25 12.77 -9.84
CA THR A 63 -0.09 13.17 -8.45
C THR A 63 1.21 12.61 -7.89
N LEU A 64 1.49 11.34 -8.18
CA LEU A 64 2.70 10.66 -7.71
C LEU A 64 3.97 11.23 -8.34
N ILE A 65 3.94 11.54 -9.63
CA ILE A 65 5.09 12.13 -10.35
C ILE A 65 5.42 13.54 -9.82
N LYS A 66 4.42 14.30 -9.35
CA LYS A 66 4.60 15.67 -8.84
C LYS A 66 5.00 15.73 -7.35
N LEU A 67 5.01 14.61 -6.63
CA LEU A 67 5.41 14.58 -5.22
C LEU A 67 6.83 15.11 -5.02
N SER A 68 7.05 15.90 -3.98
CA SER A 68 8.35 16.37 -3.53
C SER A 68 8.74 15.74 -2.19
N VAL A 69 10.03 15.82 -1.84
CA VAL A 69 10.54 15.31 -0.54
C VAL A 69 9.95 16.09 0.65
N ALA A 70 9.52 17.33 0.44
CA ALA A 70 8.91 18.16 1.48
C ALA A 70 7.43 17.85 1.71
N ASP A 71 6.79 17.14 0.79
CA ASP A 71 5.36 16.82 0.89
C ASP A 71 5.09 15.76 1.95
N GLN A 72 3.88 15.83 2.52
CA GLN A 72 3.41 14.77 3.40
C GLN A 72 3.10 13.50 2.60
N PRO A 73 3.31 12.31 3.19
CA PRO A 73 2.96 11.06 2.54
C PRO A 73 1.48 10.99 2.17
N LEU A 74 1.18 10.54 0.96
CA LEU A 74 -0.19 10.30 0.51
C LEU A 74 -0.64 8.93 1.01
N TYR A 75 -1.71 8.92 1.81
CA TYR A 75 -2.24 7.71 2.42
C TYR A 75 -3.61 7.35 1.82
N PHE A 76 -3.71 6.13 1.31
CA PHE A 76 -4.92 5.57 0.71
C PHE A 76 -5.32 4.29 1.44
N PRO A 77 -6.27 4.37 2.38
CA PRO A 77 -6.70 3.21 3.15
C PRO A 77 -7.70 2.35 2.37
N ARG A 78 -7.79 1.07 2.75
CA ARG A 78 -8.86 0.15 2.36
C ARG A 78 -8.99 -0.07 0.84
N LEU A 79 -7.86 -0.14 0.16
CA LEU A 79 -7.81 -0.47 -1.25
C LEU A 79 -8.00 -1.98 -1.46
N ASP A 80 -9.02 -2.32 -2.25
CA ASP A 80 -9.15 -3.62 -2.87
C ASP A 80 -8.48 -3.53 -4.24
N ILE A 81 -7.44 -4.34 -4.44
CA ILE A 81 -6.64 -4.34 -5.68
C ILE A 81 -6.75 -5.75 -6.27
N PRO A 82 -7.72 -5.97 -7.19
CA PRO A 82 -7.98 -7.29 -7.78
C PRO A 82 -6.76 -7.93 -8.43
N PHE A 83 -5.84 -7.10 -8.92
CA PHE A 83 -4.57 -7.52 -9.52
C PHE A 83 -3.73 -8.39 -8.58
N PHE A 84 -3.81 -8.15 -7.26
CA PHE A 84 -3.00 -8.87 -6.27
C PHE A 84 -3.74 -10.03 -5.61
N SER A 85 -4.98 -9.79 -5.18
CA SER A 85 -5.89 -10.81 -4.65
C SER A 85 -7.25 -10.18 -4.35
N HIS A 86 -8.32 -10.91 -4.63
CA HIS A 86 -9.71 -10.47 -4.42
C HIS A 86 -10.18 -10.53 -2.96
N HIS A 87 -9.30 -10.91 -2.02
CA HIS A 87 -9.67 -11.18 -0.63
C HIS A 87 -8.89 -10.37 0.40
N HIS A 88 -7.99 -9.50 -0.05
CA HIS A 88 -7.20 -8.69 0.85
C HIS A 88 -7.49 -7.21 0.69
N ILE A 89 -7.34 -6.50 1.79
CA ILE A 89 -7.58 -5.08 1.89
C ILE A 89 -6.27 -4.43 2.32
N TYR A 90 -5.72 -3.63 1.43
CA TYR A 90 -4.43 -2.99 1.62
C TYR A 90 -4.57 -1.51 1.92
N ASP A 91 -3.62 -0.99 2.66
CA ASP A 91 -3.38 0.45 2.71
C ASP A 91 -2.13 0.76 1.93
N PHE A 92 -2.22 1.74 1.04
CA PHE A 92 -1.07 2.25 0.31
C PHE A 92 -0.62 3.58 0.90
N THR A 93 0.68 3.75 1.04
CA THR A 93 1.31 5.03 1.37
C THR A 93 2.36 5.35 0.32
N PHE A 94 2.33 6.56 -0.21
CA PHE A 94 3.31 7.05 -1.17
C PHE A 94 4.03 8.26 -0.62
N GLN A 95 5.33 8.31 -0.82
CA GLN A 95 6.14 9.49 -0.52
C GLN A 95 7.32 9.57 -1.47
N ARG A 96 7.87 10.77 -1.64
CA ARG A 96 9.12 10.93 -2.37
C ARG A 96 10.28 10.45 -1.49
N PHE A 97 11.19 9.67 -2.08
CA PHE A 97 12.42 9.22 -1.43
C PHE A 97 13.61 9.57 -2.30
N GLN A 98 14.53 10.38 -1.75
CA GLN A 98 15.70 10.88 -2.44
C GLN A 98 16.94 10.59 -1.57
N PRO A 99 17.58 9.42 -1.73
CA PRO A 99 18.75 9.04 -0.93
C PRO A 99 20.03 9.81 -1.30
N THR A 100 20.11 10.32 -2.53
CA THR A 100 21.24 11.12 -3.06
C THR A 100 20.70 12.29 -3.90
N ASP A 101 21.54 13.25 -4.27
CA ASP A 101 21.11 14.37 -5.12
C ASP A 101 20.67 13.92 -6.53
N ASP A 102 21.24 12.82 -7.03
CA ASP A 102 21.00 12.29 -8.38
C ASP A 102 19.89 11.23 -8.43
N ASP A 103 19.59 10.55 -7.31
CA ASP A 103 18.62 9.46 -7.26
C ASP A 103 17.32 9.88 -6.59
N SER A 104 16.20 9.81 -7.33
CA SER A 104 14.87 10.19 -6.84
C SER A 104 13.84 9.14 -7.19
N PHE A 105 13.13 8.66 -6.17
CA PHE A 105 12.18 7.55 -6.28
C PHE A 105 10.83 7.90 -5.67
N ILE A 106 9.77 7.27 -6.16
CA ILE A 106 8.50 7.18 -5.46
C ILE A 106 8.57 5.94 -4.56
N ALA A 107 8.58 6.15 -3.25
CA ALA A 107 8.51 5.06 -2.29
C ALA A 107 7.04 4.70 -2.06
N TRP A 108 6.72 3.44 -2.36
CA TRP A 108 5.40 2.86 -2.19
C TRP A 108 5.43 1.81 -1.09
N VAL A 109 4.72 2.12 -0.01
CA VAL A 109 4.53 1.23 1.14
C VAL A 109 3.15 0.61 1.05
N ILE A 110 3.09 -0.72 1.06
CA ILE A 110 1.88 -1.50 1.06
C ILE A 110 1.77 -2.17 2.43
N LYS A 111 0.65 -1.97 3.11
CA LYS A 111 0.35 -2.65 4.37
C LYS A 111 -0.86 -3.56 4.19
N ASP A 112 -0.73 -4.83 4.56
CA ASP A 112 -1.88 -5.71 4.69
C ASP A 112 -2.61 -5.42 6.01
N ASN A 113 -3.83 -4.88 5.90
CA ASN A 113 -4.72 -4.61 7.03
C ASN A 113 -6.02 -5.44 6.95
N THR A 114 -6.03 -6.51 6.15
CA THR A 114 -7.19 -7.37 5.90
C THR A 114 -7.85 -7.84 7.20
N ASN A 115 -7.07 -8.39 8.12
CA ASN A 115 -7.57 -8.87 9.42
C ASN A 115 -8.21 -7.76 10.26
N HIS A 116 -7.58 -6.57 10.28
CA HIS A 116 -8.09 -5.42 11.01
C HIS A 116 -9.45 -4.98 10.45
N TYR A 117 -9.56 -4.86 9.12
CA TYR A 117 -10.80 -4.45 8.47
C TYR A 117 -11.90 -5.51 8.56
N HIS A 118 -11.57 -6.80 8.50
CA HIS A 118 -12.54 -7.87 8.75
C HIS A 118 -13.10 -7.82 10.17
N TYR A 119 -12.25 -7.62 11.17
CA TYR A 119 -12.68 -7.48 12.56
C TYR A 119 -13.64 -6.29 12.75
N LEU A 120 -13.28 -5.12 12.20
CA LEU A 120 -14.15 -3.94 12.26
C LEU A 120 -15.49 -4.17 11.57
N ARG A 121 -15.49 -4.85 10.42
CA ARG A 121 -16.70 -5.19 9.68
C ARG A 121 -17.61 -6.11 10.49
N GLN A 122 -17.05 -7.11 11.17
CA GLN A 122 -17.82 -8.01 12.02
C GLN A 122 -18.50 -7.26 13.17
N ILE A 123 -17.77 -6.38 13.87
CA ILE A 123 -18.35 -5.55 14.95
C ILE A 123 -19.51 -4.70 14.43
N GLN A 124 -19.36 -4.09 13.25
CA GLN A 124 -20.43 -3.28 12.66
C GLN A 124 -21.65 -4.12 12.32
N GLN A 125 -21.47 -5.33 11.79
CA GLN A 125 -22.57 -6.25 11.49
C GLN A 125 -23.32 -6.66 12.76
N GLU A 126 -22.60 -7.02 13.83
CA GLU A 126 -23.21 -7.37 15.12
C GLU A 126 -24.05 -6.22 15.70
N ARG A 127 -23.53 -4.99 15.64
CA ARG A 127 -24.27 -3.79 16.07
C ARG A 127 -25.53 -3.55 15.26
N ASN A 128 -25.45 -3.65 13.94
CA ASN A 128 -26.59 -3.46 13.05
C ASN A 128 -27.68 -4.52 13.31
N LEU A 129 -27.30 -5.78 13.50
CA LEU A 129 -28.24 -6.86 13.82
C LEU A 129 -28.94 -6.63 15.17
N ALA A 130 -28.23 -6.14 16.17
CA ALA A 130 -28.82 -5.81 17.48
C ALA A 130 -29.86 -4.69 17.38
N ILE A 131 -29.59 -3.64 16.58
CA ILE A 131 -30.54 -2.54 16.33
C ILE A 131 -31.81 -3.08 15.65
N VAL A 132 -31.66 -3.82 14.55
CA VAL A 132 -32.79 -4.42 13.81
C VAL A 132 -33.64 -5.33 14.71
N LYS A 133 -33.00 -6.11 15.59
CA LYS A 133 -33.71 -6.98 16.53
C LYS A 133 -34.54 -6.17 17.53
N ASN A 134 -33.97 -5.10 18.10
CA ASN A 134 -34.67 -4.23 19.05
C ASN A 134 -35.87 -3.51 18.42
N GLU A 135 -35.75 -3.03 17.18
CA GLU A 135 -36.87 -2.41 16.45
C GLU A 135 -38.01 -3.40 16.20
N ARG A 136 -37.69 -4.62 15.77
CA ARG A 136 -38.70 -5.68 15.57
C ARG A 136 -39.42 -6.06 16.86
N SER A 137 -38.71 -6.11 17.99
CA SER A 137 -39.34 -6.39 19.29
C SER A 137 -40.26 -5.26 19.76
N ARG A 138 -40.01 -4.02 19.36
CA ARG A 138 -40.89 -2.86 19.67
C ARG A 138 -42.12 -2.75 18.77
N LEU A 139 -42.06 -3.27 17.55
CA LEU A 139 -43.18 -3.25 16.60
C LEU A 139 -44.15 -4.43 16.81
N ASN A 140 -43.70 -5.50 17.45
CA ASN A 140 -44.47 -6.73 17.69
C ASN A 140 -44.94 -6.88 19.16
N GLY A 141 -44.74 -5.88 20.01
CA GLY A 141 -45.20 -5.83 21.40
C GLY A 141 -46.06 -4.61 21.63
#